data_AF-A0A2N3A295-F1
#
_entry.id   AF-A0A2N3A295-F1
#
_cell.length_a   1.000
_cell.length_b   1.000
_cell.length_c   1.000
_cell.angle_alpha   90.00
_cell.angle_beta   90.00
_cell.angle_gamma   90.00
#
_symmetry.space_group_name_H-M   'P 1'
#
loop_
_entity.id
_entity.type
_entity.pdbx_description
1 polymer ?
#
loop_
_entity_poly.entity_id
_entity_poly.type
_entity_poly.pdbx_seq_one_letter_code
_entity_poly.pdbx_strand_id
1 'polypeptide(L)'
;MKGLNIYNSCYADKKNEALINYNGDVFKCTARDFTKQNSEGVLLEDGQINWFEKNQKRMGAKLNNKPCQECAILPLCGAGCSQVAIESNGKDYCMYNYDETRKKEDVKRHFIESMEQVAV
;
A
#
# COMPACT_ATOMS: atom_id res chain seq x y z
N MET A 1 5.88 -11.38 8.00
CA MET A 1 5.62 -9.95 7.72
C MET A 1 6.05 -9.11 8.94
N LYS A 2 6.75 -7.97 8.78
CA LYS A 2 7.08 -7.05 9.90
C LYS A 2 5.90 -6.08 10.10
N GLY A 3 4.98 -6.43 11.01
CA GLY A 3 3.83 -5.60 11.38
C GLY A 3 2.59 -5.77 10.50
N LEU A 4 1.43 -5.44 11.06
CA LEU A 4 0.13 -5.49 10.39
C LEU A 4 -0.04 -4.25 9.51
N ASN A 5 -0.11 -4.46 8.20
CA ASN A 5 -0.26 -3.39 7.21
C ASN A 5 -1.63 -2.67 7.33
N ILE A 6 -2.59 -3.27 8.05
CA ILE A 6 -3.90 -2.65 8.34
C ILE A 6 -3.82 -1.57 9.44
N TYR A 7 -3.04 -1.79 10.50
CA TYR A 7 -2.91 -0.83 11.60
C TYR A 7 -1.81 0.21 11.32
N ASN A 8 -0.75 -0.23 10.63
CA ASN A 8 0.38 0.61 10.24
C ASN A 8 0.47 0.67 8.71
N SER A 9 -0.60 1.15 8.07
CA SER A 9 -0.64 1.28 6.61
C SER A 9 0.45 2.23 6.12
N CYS A 10 0.95 1.95 4.92
CA CYS A 10 1.91 2.85 4.27
C CYS A 10 1.35 4.28 4.22
N TYR A 11 2.21 5.27 4.46
CA TYR A 11 1.83 6.69 4.35
C TYR A 11 1.27 7.01 2.94
N ALA A 12 1.83 6.35 1.91
CA ALA A 12 1.42 6.49 0.51
C ALA A 12 -0.02 6.05 0.25
N ASP A 13 -0.60 5.23 1.12
CA ASP A 13 -1.98 4.75 0.99
C ASP A 13 -2.99 5.72 1.62
N LYS A 14 -2.52 6.72 2.37
CA LYS A 14 -3.40 7.71 3.00
C LYS A 14 -3.86 8.74 1.97
N LYS A 15 -5.17 8.96 1.86
CA LYS A 15 -5.76 9.91 0.90
C LYS A 15 -5.19 11.33 1.01
N ASN A 16 -4.98 11.82 2.23
CA ASN A 16 -4.58 13.21 2.50
C ASN A 16 -3.07 13.37 2.74
N GLU A 17 -2.27 12.42 2.30
CA GLU A 17 -0.80 12.53 2.33
C GLU A 17 -0.31 12.96 0.94
N ALA A 18 0.70 13.84 0.90
CA ALA A 18 1.30 14.30 -0.34
C ALA A 18 2.79 14.59 -0.11
N LEU A 19 3.62 14.14 -1.05
CA LEU A 19 5.03 14.50 -1.13
C LEU A 19 5.18 15.56 -2.21
N ILE A 20 5.58 16.76 -1.83
CA ILE A 20 5.69 17.90 -2.75
C ILE A 20 7.17 18.14 -3.03
N ASN A 21 7.57 18.08 -4.29
CA ASN A 21 8.92 18.39 -4.72
C ASN A 21 9.14 19.90 -4.90
N TYR A 22 10.39 20.35 -4.97
CA TYR A 22 10.74 21.79 -5.05
C TYR A 22 10.13 22.51 -6.26
N ASN A 23 9.80 21.78 -7.32
CA ASN A 23 9.22 22.29 -8.56
C ASN A 23 7.68 22.23 -8.58
N GLY A 24 7.04 21.88 -7.45
CA GLY A 24 5.60 21.74 -7.34
C GLY A 24 5.04 20.39 -7.83
N ASP A 25 5.86 19.48 -8.37
CA ASP A 25 5.39 18.12 -8.69
C ASP A 25 5.02 17.37 -7.40
N VAL A 26 3.89 16.66 -7.44
CA VAL A 26 3.36 15.93 -6.28
C VAL A 26 3.47 14.42 -6.51
N PHE A 27 3.90 13.70 -5.47
CA PHE A 27 4.11 12.26 -5.45
C PHE A 27 3.43 11.64 -4.23
N LYS A 28 3.25 10.31 -4.26
CA LYS A 28 2.74 9.52 -3.12
C LYS A 28 3.78 8.60 -2.50
N CYS A 29 4.88 8.32 -3.18
CA CYS A 29 5.83 7.30 -2.74
C CYS A 29 7.27 7.73 -2.99
N THR A 30 8.13 7.55 -1.98
CA THR A 30 9.58 7.78 -2.10
C THR A 30 10.35 6.58 -2.64
N ALA A 31 9.70 5.43 -2.85
CA ALA A 31 10.34 4.22 -3.36
C ALA A 31 10.49 4.20 -4.89
N ARG A 32 10.19 5.30 -5.56
CA ARG A 32 10.35 5.52 -7.01
C ARG A 32 10.96 6.89 -7.24
N ASP A 33 11.67 7.05 -8.35
CA ASP A 33 12.33 8.30 -8.70
C ASP A 33 11.32 9.44 -8.93
N PHE A 34 11.70 10.66 -8.53
CA PHE A 34 10.89 11.87 -8.70
C PHE A 34 10.94 12.42 -10.12
N THR A 35 10.54 11.60 -11.09
CA THR A 35 10.39 11.99 -12.50
C THR A 35 8.98 12.49 -12.78
N LYS A 36 8.82 13.30 -13.85
CA LYS A 36 7.49 13.76 -14.26
C LYS A 36 6.53 12.60 -14.56
N GLN A 37 7.02 11.52 -15.17
CA GLN A 37 6.25 10.29 -15.41
C GLN A 37 5.75 9.63 -14.12
N ASN A 38 6.51 9.79 -13.03
CA ASN A 38 6.13 9.23 -11.75
C ASN A 38 5.21 10.13 -10.92
N SER A 39 5.13 11.42 -11.24
CA SER A 39 4.26 12.37 -10.55
C SER A 39 2.79 11.94 -10.59
N GLU A 40 2.09 12.23 -9.51
CA GLU A 40 0.68 11.92 -9.29
C GLU A 40 -0.16 13.19 -9.16
N GLY A 41 0.45 14.36 -9.23
CA GLY A 41 -0.24 15.64 -9.29
C GLY A 41 0.74 16.82 -9.41
N VAL A 42 0.19 18.02 -9.32
CA VAL A 42 0.96 19.27 -9.27
C VAL A 42 0.30 20.23 -8.25
N LEU A 43 1.13 20.92 -7.47
CA LEU A 43 0.71 22.00 -6.59
C LEU A 43 0.43 23.26 -7.43
N LEU A 44 -0.78 23.80 -7.30
CA LEU A 44 -1.21 25.03 -7.96
C LEU A 44 -0.88 26.26 -7.12
N GLU A 45 -0.89 27.43 -7.74
CA GLU A 45 -0.58 28.71 -7.09
C GLU A 45 -1.55 29.08 -5.96
N ASP A 46 -2.78 28.57 -6.02
CA ASP A 46 -3.81 28.78 -4.99
C ASP A 46 -3.66 27.82 -3.78
N GLY A 47 -2.60 27.00 -3.77
CA GLY A 47 -2.31 26.02 -2.72
C GLY A 47 -3.07 24.71 -2.85
N GLN A 48 -3.89 24.51 -3.89
CA GLN A 48 -4.57 23.26 -4.15
C GLN A 48 -3.69 22.28 -4.93
N ILE A 49 -3.89 20.97 -4.70
CA ILE A 49 -3.22 19.94 -5.49
C ILE A 49 -4.16 19.48 -6.61
N ASN A 50 -3.72 19.65 -7.85
CA ASN A 50 -4.34 19.00 -9.00
C ASN A 50 -3.81 17.57 -9.14
N TRP A 51 -4.56 16.59 -8.64
CA TRP A 51 -4.20 15.16 -8.73
C TRP A 51 -4.47 14.60 -10.13
N PHE A 52 -3.51 13.83 -10.64
CA PHE A 52 -3.62 13.12 -11.91
C PHE A 52 -4.34 11.78 -11.76
N GLU A 53 -4.75 11.18 -12.88
CA GLU A 53 -5.44 9.89 -12.94
C GLU A 53 -4.67 8.76 -12.21
N LYS A 54 -3.34 8.82 -12.23
CA LYS A 54 -2.47 7.85 -11.54
C LYS A 54 -2.74 7.80 -10.03
N ASN A 55 -3.03 8.94 -9.40
CA ASN A 55 -3.41 8.99 -7.99
C ASN A 55 -4.72 8.24 -7.72
N GLN A 56 -5.73 8.47 -8.58
CA GLN A 56 -7.01 7.80 -8.47
C GLN A 56 -6.87 6.27 -8.65
N LYS A 57 -6.05 5.84 -9.62
CA LYS A 57 -5.68 4.42 -9.80
C LYS A 57 -5.05 3.83 -8.53
N ARG A 58 -4.12 4.53 -7.89
CA ARG A 58 -3.50 4.08 -6.63
C ARG A 58 -4.55 3.90 -5.52
N MET A 59 -5.42 4.87 -5.32
CA MET A 59 -6.42 4.84 -4.25
C MET A 59 -7.39 3.66 -4.39
N GLY A 60 -7.61 3.16 -5.61
CA GLY A 60 -8.43 1.97 -5.85
C GLY A 60 -7.67 0.65 -5.89
N ALA A 61 -6.35 0.62 -6.08
CA ALA A 61 -5.67 -0.61 -6.50
C ALA A 61 -5.48 -1.67 -5.40
N LYS A 62 -5.21 -1.26 -4.15
CA LYS A 62 -4.59 -2.11 -3.11
C LYS A 62 -5.41 -3.37 -2.75
N LEU A 63 -6.74 -3.34 -2.84
CA LEU A 63 -7.62 -4.45 -2.43
C LEU A 63 -8.37 -5.11 -3.61
N ASN A 64 -8.00 -4.77 -4.84
CA ASN A 64 -8.68 -5.25 -6.05
C ASN A 64 -7.99 -6.45 -6.72
N ASN A 65 -6.89 -6.94 -6.17
CA ASN A 65 -6.18 -8.10 -6.68
C ASN A 65 -6.97 -9.39 -6.34
N LYS A 66 -7.35 -10.18 -7.35
CA LYS A 66 -8.19 -11.37 -7.18
C LYS A 66 -7.60 -12.40 -6.18
N PRO A 67 -6.31 -12.78 -6.27
CA PRO A 67 -5.69 -13.63 -5.25
C PRO A 67 -5.79 -13.09 -3.83
N CYS A 68 -5.79 -11.76 -3.64
CA CYS A 68 -5.98 -11.16 -2.32
C CYS A 68 -7.43 -11.26 -1.85
N GLN A 69 -8.41 -11.06 -2.73
CA GLN A 69 -9.85 -11.14 -2.40
C GLN A 69 -10.26 -12.54 -1.94
N GLU A 70 -9.58 -13.57 -2.43
CA GLU A 70 -9.77 -14.98 -2.03
C GLU A 70 -8.85 -15.41 -0.87
N CYS A 71 -7.91 -14.55 -0.43
CA CYS A 71 -6.90 -14.92 0.56
C CYS A 71 -7.42 -14.79 2.00
N ALA A 72 -7.44 -15.90 2.73
CA ALA A 72 -7.88 -15.96 4.13
C ALA A 72 -7.12 -15.02 5.09
N ILE A 73 -5.86 -14.69 4.77
CA ILE A 73 -5.03 -13.81 5.62
C ILE A 73 -5.03 -12.36 5.16
N LEU A 74 -5.85 -11.96 4.17
CA LEU A 74 -5.94 -10.57 3.73
C LEU A 74 -6.15 -9.58 4.90
N PRO A 75 -7.02 -9.84 5.90
CA PRO A 75 -7.20 -8.93 7.03
C PRO A 75 -5.92 -8.70 7.85
N LEU A 76 -4.99 -9.65 7.87
CA LEU A 76 -3.70 -9.51 8.55
C LEU A 76 -2.67 -8.81 7.64
N CYS A 77 -2.63 -9.26 6.39
CA CYS A 77 -1.64 -8.89 5.37
C CYS A 77 -1.84 -7.48 4.81
N GLY A 78 -3.10 -7.05 4.64
CA GLY A 78 -3.47 -5.76 4.08
C GLY A 78 -3.01 -5.56 2.63
N ALA A 79 -2.81 -6.63 1.85
CA ALA A 79 -2.45 -6.61 0.43
C ALA A 79 -1.14 -5.88 0.03
N GLY A 80 -0.27 -5.54 1.00
CA GLY A 80 1.08 -5.07 0.71
C GLY A 80 1.14 -3.61 0.23
N CYS A 81 1.87 -3.37 -0.87
CA CYS A 81 2.21 -2.03 -1.35
C CYS A 81 1.30 -1.59 -2.50
N SER A 82 0.67 -0.40 -2.41
CA SER A 82 -0.15 0.14 -3.50
C SER A 82 0.64 0.47 -4.76
N GLN A 83 1.96 0.73 -4.66
CA GLN A 83 2.83 0.89 -5.83
C GLN A 83 2.90 -0.39 -6.65
N VAL A 84 3.04 -1.53 -6.00
CA VAL A 84 3.05 -2.83 -6.69
C VAL A 84 1.67 -3.11 -7.26
N ALA A 85 0.60 -2.77 -6.53
CA ALA A 85 -0.76 -2.95 -7.04
C ALA A 85 -1.02 -2.20 -8.37
N ILE A 86 -0.58 -0.95 -8.49
CA ILE A 86 -0.72 -0.19 -9.75
C ILE A 86 0.21 -0.71 -10.87
N GLU A 87 1.41 -1.18 -10.53
CA GLU A 87 2.39 -1.70 -11.50
C GLU A 87 2.03 -3.10 -12.01
N SER A 88 1.35 -3.91 -11.20
CA SER A 88 0.81 -5.21 -11.60
C SER A 88 -0.22 -5.09 -12.72
N ASN A 89 -0.87 -3.92 -12.86
CA ASN A 89 -1.77 -3.59 -13.96
C ASN A 89 -2.84 -4.69 -14.23
N GLY A 90 -3.50 -5.13 -13.15
CA GLY A 90 -4.57 -6.15 -13.22
C GLY A 90 -4.09 -7.59 -13.31
N LYS A 91 -2.77 -7.86 -13.32
CA LYS A 91 -2.23 -9.21 -13.21
C LYS A 91 -2.29 -9.70 -11.77
N ASP A 92 -2.62 -10.98 -11.61
CA ASP A 92 -2.61 -11.67 -10.33
C ASP A 92 -1.20 -11.67 -9.72
N TYR A 93 -1.10 -11.28 -8.44
CA TYR A 93 0.16 -11.29 -7.71
C TYR A 93 -0.02 -11.58 -6.22
N CYS A 94 1.08 -11.94 -5.55
CA CYS A 94 1.20 -11.89 -4.10
C CYS A 94 2.48 -11.15 -3.76
N MET A 95 2.38 -9.99 -3.10
CA MET A 95 3.55 -9.16 -2.72
C MET A 95 4.60 -9.94 -1.93
N TYR A 96 4.16 -10.93 -1.15
CA TYR A 96 5.02 -11.73 -0.28
C TYR A 96 5.35 -13.11 -0.85
N ASN A 97 4.77 -13.48 -2.00
CA ASN A 97 4.90 -14.80 -2.61
C ASN A 97 4.67 -15.96 -1.62
N TYR A 98 3.63 -15.84 -0.77
CA TYR A 98 3.32 -16.83 0.27
C TYR A 98 2.51 -18.01 -0.27
N ASP A 99 2.93 -19.20 0.09
CA ASP A 99 2.12 -20.41 0.01
C ASP A 99 1.20 -20.56 1.24
N GLU A 100 0.33 -21.57 1.24
CA GLU A 100 -0.61 -21.82 2.34
C GLU A 100 0.06 -22.16 3.66
N THR A 101 1.23 -22.81 3.64
CA THR A 101 2.00 -23.11 4.85
C THR A 101 2.44 -21.81 5.51
N ARG A 102 3.04 -20.91 4.73
CA ARG A 102 3.53 -19.63 5.22
C ARG A 102 2.40 -18.72 5.70
N LYS A 103 1.25 -18.75 5.04
CA LYS A 103 0.04 -18.02 5.50
C LYS A 103 -0.38 -18.48 6.91
N LYS A 104 -0.43 -19.79 7.15
CA LYS A 104 -0.77 -20.35 8.48
C LYS A 104 0.24 -20.00 9.56
N GLU A 105 1.53 -20.03 9.23
CA GLU A 105 2.59 -19.60 10.15
C GLU A 105 2.43 -18.13 10.57
N ASP A 106 2.10 -17.26 9.62
CA ASP A 106 1.88 -15.83 9.89
C ASP A 106 0.65 -15.60 10.79
N VAL A 107 -0.43 -16.36 10.61
CA VAL A 107 -1.60 -16.34 11.51
C VAL A 107 -1.21 -16.80 12.91
N LYS A 108 -0.52 -17.94 13.03
CA LYS A 108 -0.08 -18.49 14.33
C LYS A 108 0.82 -17.51 15.07
N ARG A 109 1.80 -16.93 14.37
CA ARG A 109 2.70 -15.93 14.95
C ARG A 109 1.91 -14.74 15.48
N HIS A 110 1.00 -14.19 14.67
CA HIS A 110 0.21 -13.03 15.08
C HIS A 110 -0.66 -13.31 16.31
N PHE A 111 -1.26 -14.50 16.39
CA PHE A 111 -2.00 -14.94 17.57
C PHE A 111 -1.14 -15.02 18.83
N ILE A 112 0.07 -15.59 18.74
CA ILE A 112 0.99 -15.67 19.88
C ILE A 112 1.41 -14.26 20.33
N GLU A 113 1.81 -13.40 19.40
CA GLU A 113 2.20 -12.01 19.68
C GLU A 113 1.07 -11.22 20.36
N SER A 114 -0.19 -11.44 19.96
CA SER A 114 -1.33 -10.75 20.58
C SER A 114 -1.62 -11.25 22.01
N MET A 115 -1.28 -12.50 22.33
CA MET A 115 -1.42 -13.03 23.68
C MET A 115 -0.34 -12.47 24.63
N GLU A 116 0.89 -12.30 24.12
CA GLU A 116 2.00 -11.74 24.90
C GLU A 116 1.78 -10.26 25.26
N GLN A 117 1.10 -9.49 24.40
CA GLN A 117 0.74 -8.09 24.68
C GLN A 117 -0.32 -7.91 25.77
N VAL A 118 -1.06 -8.98 26.12
CA VAL A 118 -2.09 -8.97 27.18
C VAL A 118 -1.52 -9.43 28.53
N ALA A 119 -0.30 -9.97 28.54
CA ALA A 119 0.38 -10.46 29.74
C ALA A 119 1.14 -9.37 30.54
N VAL A 120 0.92 -8.09 30.21
CA VAL A 120 1.45 -6.89 30.90
C VAL A 120 0.27 -6.04 31.35
#